data_AF-A0A8R1ESW4-F1
#
_entry.id   AF-A0A8R1ESW4-F1
#
_cell.length_a   1.000
_cell.length_b   1.000
_cell.length_c   1.000
_cell.angle_alpha   90.00
_cell.angle_beta   90.00
_cell.angle_gamma   90.00
#
_symmetry.space_group_name_H-M   'P 1'
#
loop_
_entity.id
_entity.type
_entity.pdbx_description
1 polymer ?
#
loop_
_entity_poly.entity_id
_entity_poly.type
_entity_poly.pdbx_seq_one_letter_code
_entity_poly.pdbx_strand_id
1 'polypeptide(L)'
;MKAATQYAPHSKLYRISIVFKYAFYVSAAVLFVITVLIYPDLKYQREYKIKKEQERGTLLAHMWCDNCFFMNFDSMLFALFYCSSYTTLLLGFIAGYTPAAETIDKLRRINDEGMQNPIAL
;
A
#
# COMPACT_ATOMS: atom_id res chain seq x y z
N MET A 1 18.23 21.96 -15.53
CA MET A 1 17.49 20.68 -15.41
C MET A 1 15.96 20.81 -15.32
N LYS A 2 15.33 22.00 -15.34
CA LYS A 2 13.84 22.13 -15.36
C LYS A 2 13.22 22.10 -16.76
N ALA A 3 13.96 22.53 -17.79
CA ALA A 3 13.43 22.67 -19.15
C ALA A 3 13.30 21.33 -19.90
N ALA A 4 14.23 20.39 -19.71
CA ALA A 4 14.22 19.09 -20.41
C ALA A 4 13.07 18.16 -19.96
N THR A 5 12.60 18.31 -18.72
CA THR A 5 11.45 17.56 -18.20
C THR A 5 10.10 18.08 -18.71
N GLN A 6 10.04 19.31 -19.21
CA GLN A 6 8.79 19.99 -19.55
C GLN A 6 8.30 19.68 -20.98
N TYR A 7 9.20 19.17 -21.84
CA TYR A 7 8.93 18.83 -23.25
C TYR A 7 8.95 17.33 -23.55
N ALA A 8 9.11 16.47 -22.53
CA ALA A 8 8.95 15.04 -22.74
C ALA A 8 7.47 14.75 -23.04
N PRO A 9 7.12 14.12 -24.19
CA PRO A 9 5.74 13.78 -24.48
C PRO A 9 5.22 12.92 -23.33
N HIS A 10 4.11 13.35 -22.71
CA HIS A 10 3.50 12.59 -21.63
C HIS A 10 3.12 11.21 -22.14
N SER A 11 3.93 10.21 -21.78
CA SER A 11 3.68 8.81 -22.06
C SER A 11 2.34 8.41 -21.43
N LYS A 12 1.67 7.39 -21.99
CA LYS A 12 0.49 6.80 -21.35
C LYS A 12 0.80 6.35 -19.91
N LEU A 13 2.05 5.93 -19.66
CA LEU A 13 2.57 5.53 -18.35
C LEU A 13 2.60 6.68 -17.34
N TYR A 14 2.99 7.89 -17.74
CA TYR A 14 2.96 9.07 -16.88
C TYR A 14 1.53 9.39 -16.40
N ARG A 15 0.54 9.34 -17.31
CA ARG A 15 -0.86 9.60 -16.97
C ARG A 15 -1.41 8.52 -16.02
N ILE A 16 -1.05 7.26 -16.26
CA ILE A 16 -1.39 6.12 -15.40
C ILE A 16 -0.76 6.30 -14.01
N SER A 17 0.51 6.70 -13.93
CA SER A 17 1.22 6.93 -12.67
C SER A 17 0.54 8.01 -11.82
N ILE A 18 0.09 9.10 -12.44
CA ILE A 18 -0.67 10.16 -11.76
C ILE A 18 -1.96 9.60 -11.16
N VAL A 19 -2.73 8.83 -11.93
CA VAL A 19 -4.00 8.26 -11.46
C VAL A 19 -3.76 7.32 -10.27
N PHE A 20 -2.79 6.42 -10.36
CA PHE A 20 -2.46 5.50 -9.27
C PHE A 20 -1.96 6.22 -8.01
N LYS A 21 -1.20 7.30 -8.18
CA LYS A 21 -0.74 8.14 -7.06
C LYS A 21 -1.91 8.80 -6.32
N TYR A 22 -2.85 9.40 -7.05
CA TYR A 22 -4.05 9.98 -6.42
C TYR A 22 -4.95 8.91 -5.80
N ALA A 23 -5.14 7.77 -6.48
CA ALA A 23 -5.90 6.64 -5.94
C ALA A 23 -5.27 6.12 -4.64
N PHE A 24 -3.94 6.02 -4.56
CA PHE A 24 -3.21 5.66 -3.34
C PHE A 24 -3.45 6.67 -2.20
N TYR A 25 -3.40 7.98 -2.47
CA TYR A 25 -3.63 8.97 -1.42
C TYR A 25 -5.06 8.92 -0.87
N VAL A 26 -6.05 8.76 -1.76
CA VAL A 26 -7.44 8.61 -1.34
C VAL A 26 -7.62 7.32 -0.55
N SER A 27 -7.05 6.20 -1.01
CA SER A 27 -7.17 4.92 -0.31
C SER A 27 -6.46 4.94 1.05
N ALA A 28 -5.31 5.61 1.15
CA ALA A 28 -4.60 5.79 2.42
C ALA A 28 -5.40 6.64 3.43
N ALA A 29 -6.07 7.71 2.96
CA ALA A 29 -6.94 8.52 3.81
C ALA A 29 -8.15 7.71 4.33
N VAL A 30 -8.79 6.93 3.46
CA VAL A 30 -9.88 6.02 3.84
C VAL A 30 -9.39 4.97 4.83
N LEU A 31 -8.23 4.36 4.57
CA LEU A 31 -7.62 3.37 5.46
C LEU A 31 -7.34 3.96 6.85
N PHE A 32 -6.87 5.21 6.92
CA PHE A 32 -6.63 5.90 8.19
C PHE A 32 -7.92 6.03 9.01
N VAL A 33 -9.02 6.44 8.37
CA VAL A 33 -10.34 6.54 9.03
C VAL A 33 -10.79 5.16 9.52
N ILE A 34 -10.72 4.13 8.68
CA ILE A 34 -11.10 2.76 9.05
C ILE A 34 -10.23 2.25 10.21
N THR A 35 -8.93 2.58 10.22
CA THR A 35 -8.01 2.18 11.29
C THR A 35 -8.46 2.70 12.66
N VAL A 36 -8.92 3.94 12.71
CA VAL A 36 -9.47 4.51 13.95
C VAL A 36 -10.76 3.79 14.36
N LEU A 37 -11.62 3.47 13.38
CA LEU A 37 -12.90 2.80 13.62
C LEU A 37 -12.76 1.34 14.09
N ILE A 38 -11.71 0.61 13.68
CA ILE A 38 -11.48 -0.77 14.13
C ILE A 38 -10.91 -0.84 15.55
N TYR A 39 -10.35 0.25 16.08
CA TYR A 39 -9.69 0.25 17.40
C TYR A 39 -10.56 -0.28 18.54
N PRO A 40 -11.84 0.11 18.71
CA PRO A 40 -12.71 -0.49 19.72
C PRO A 40 -12.92 -2.00 19.48
N ASP A 41 -13.03 -2.43 18.22
CA ASP A 41 -13.22 -3.84 17.83
C ASP A 41 -11.96 -4.70 18.10
N LEU A 42 -10.78 -4.07 18.09
CA LEU A 42 -9.51 -4.67 18.52
C LEU A 42 -9.36 -4.66 20.04
N LYS A 43 -9.77 -3.58 20.72
CA LYS A 43 -9.61 -3.42 22.17
C LYS A 43 -10.55 -4.32 22.97
N TYR A 44 -11.81 -4.41 22.57
CA TYR A 44 -12.85 -5.11 23.34
C TYR A 44 -13.14 -6.50 22.77
N GLN A 45 -12.13 -7.38 22.79
CA GLN A 45 -12.22 -8.74 22.19
C GLN A 45 -12.52 -9.86 23.18
N ARG A 46 -12.81 -9.55 24.44
CA ARG A 46 -12.99 -10.56 25.49
C ARG A 46 -14.10 -11.55 25.14
N GLU A 47 -15.27 -11.05 24.73
CA GLU A 47 -16.41 -11.90 24.36
C GLU A 47 -16.10 -12.76 23.13
N TYR A 48 -15.41 -12.20 22.14
CA TYR A 48 -14.96 -12.93 20.95
C TYR A 48 -14.02 -14.08 21.31
N LYS A 49 -13.04 -13.84 22.20
CA LYS A 49 -12.09 -14.87 22.68
C LYS A 49 -12.81 -15.98 23.43
N ILE A 50 -13.76 -15.65 24.31
CA ILE A 50 -14.58 -16.65 25.03
C ILE A 50 -15.34 -17.53 24.03
N LYS A 51 -15.99 -16.93 23.03
CA LYS A 51 -16.71 -17.69 22.00
C LYS A 51 -15.77 -18.60 21.21
N LYS A 52 -14.58 -18.13 20.84
CA LYS A 52 -13.58 -18.95 20.13
C LYS A 52 -13.01 -20.08 20.97
N GLU A 53 -12.88 -19.87 22.28
CA GLU A 53 -12.47 -20.91 23.22
C GLU A 53 -13.53 -22.03 23.31
N GLN A 54 -14.81 -21.66 23.32
CA GLN A 54 -15.91 -22.63 23.28
C GLN A 54 -15.96 -23.41 21.95
N GLU A 55 -15.62 -22.78 20.82
CA GLU A 55 -15.64 -23.41 19.50
C GLU A 55 -14.40 -24.27 19.18
N ARG A 56 -13.20 -23.85 19.62
CA ARG A 56 -11.91 -24.45 19.20
C ARG A 56 -11.10 -25.08 20.33
N GLY A 57 -11.59 -25.02 21.57
CA GLY A 57 -10.88 -25.50 22.75
C GLY A 57 -10.10 -24.40 23.46
N THR A 58 -9.46 -24.76 24.57
CA THR A 58 -8.79 -23.83 25.49
C THR A 58 -7.75 -22.95 24.79
N LEU A 59 -7.90 -21.63 24.93
CA LEU A 59 -6.91 -20.67 24.44
C LEU A 59 -5.71 -20.67 25.40
N LEU A 60 -4.49 -20.52 24.86
CA LEU A 60 -3.30 -20.43 25.69
C LEU A 60 -3.36 -19.20 26.61
N ALA A 61 -2.87 -19.33 27.85
CA ALA A 61 -2.94 -18.26 28.85
C ALA A 61 -2.33 -16.92 28.37
N HIS A 62 -1.28 -16.96 27.54
CA HIS A 62 -0.65 -15.75 26.99
C HIS A 62 -1.54 -15.02 25.97
N MET A 63 -2.52 -15.69 25.35
CA MET A 63 -3.46 -15.09 24.38
C MET A 63 -4.52 -14.20 25.04
N TRP A 64 -4.67 -14.29 26.36
CA TRP A 64 -5.60 -13.49 27.16
C TRP A 64 -5.03 -12.13 27.58
N CYS A 65 -3.82 -11.79 27.13
CA CYS A 65 -3.21 -10.51 27.48
C CYS A 65 -3.99 -9.31 26.91
N ASP A 66 -4.00 -8.18 27.62
CA ASP A 66 -4.74 -6.96 27.23
C ASP A 66 -4.21 -6.32 25.93
N ASN A 67 -2.94 -6.56 25.61
CA ASN A 67 -2.31 -6.10 24.37
C ASN A 67 -2.34 -7.15 23.25
N CYS A 68 -2.93 -8.33 23.49
CA CYS A 68 -2.95 -9.43 22.55
C CYS A 68 -4.20 -9.32 21.68
N PHE A 69 -4.03 -8.81 20.47
CA PHE A 69 -5.11 -8.64 19.51
C PHE A 69 -5.29 -9.90 18.65
N PHE A 70 -6.53 -10.33 18.49
CA PHE A 70 -6.92 -11.35 17.52
C PHE A 70 -7.47 -10.70 16.27
N MET A 71 -7.13 -11.26 15.13
CA MET A 71 -7.72 -10.84 13.85
C MET A 71 -9.14 -11.41 13.76
N ASN A 72 -10.13 -10.56 13.98
CA ASN A 72 -11.53 -10.95 13.92
C ASN A 72 -12.06 -10.89 12.48
N PHE A 73 -11.84 -11.96 11.71
CA PHE A 73 -12.34 -12.05 10.33
C PHE A 73 -13.87 -12.17 10.20
N ASP A 74 -14.59 -12.32 11.31
CA ASP A 74 -16.07 -12.36 11.32
C ASP A 74 -16.66 -10.94 11.31
N SER A 75 -15.89 -9.94 11.78
CA SER A 75 -16.32 -8.54 11.78
C SER A 75 -16.22 -7.95 10.36
N MET A 76 -17.35 -7.46 9.85
CA MET A 76 -17.39 -6.76 8.55
C MET A 76 -16.44 -5.56 8.53
N LEU A 77 -16.27 -4.88 9.67
CA LEU A 77 -15.42 -3.70 9.80
C LEU A 77 -13.93 -4.06 9.71
N PHE A 78 -13.53 -5.16 10.35
CA PHE A 78 -12.19 -5.72 10.20
C PHE A 78 -11.93 -6.27 8.79
N ALA A 79 -12.92 -6.92 8.17
CA ALA A 79 -12.80 -7.37 6.77
C ALA A 79 -12.60 -6.19 5.80
N LEU A 80 -13.34 -5.09 5.98
CA LEU A 80 -13.16 -3.87 5.20
C LEU A 80 -11.79 -3.23 5.41
N PHE A 81 -11.31 -3.21 6.66
CA PHE A 81 -9.93 -2.78 6.97
C PHE A 81 -8.90 -3.64 6.26
N TYR A 82 -9.04 -4.97 6.34
CA TYR A 82 -8.10 -5.90 5.73
C TYR A 82 -8.06 -5.70 4.20
N CYS A 83 -9.23 -5.68 3.54
CA CYS A 83 -9.32 -5.45 2.10
C CYS A 83 -8.75 -4.07 1.69
N SER A 84 -9.14 -3.00 2.38
CA SER A 84 -8.66 -1.65 2.07
C SER A 84 -7.16 -1.48 2.30
N SER A 85 -6.59 -2.14 3.32
CA SER A 85 -5.15 -2.15 3.57
C SER A 85 -4.39 -2.83 2.44
N TYR A 86 -4.89 -3.98 1.97
CA TYR A 86 -4.28 -4.72 0.88
C TYR A 86 -4.36 -3.97 -0.45
N THR A 87 -5.51 -3.38 -0.76
CA THR A 87 -5.66 -2.52 -1.95
C THR A 87 -4.73 -1.32 -1.89
N THR A 88 -4.60 -0.66 -0.73
CA THR A 88 -3.69 0.49 -0.56
C THR A 88 -2.23 0.09 -0.75
N LEU A 89 -1.81 -1.08 -0.25
CA LEU A 89 -0.47 -1.61 -0.48
C LEU A 89 -0.21 -1.84 -1.97
N LEU A 90 -1.13 -2.50 -2.68
CA LEU A 90 -1.00 -2.74 -4.12
C LEU A 90 -0.92 -1.43 -4.91
N LEU A 91 -1.77 -0.46 -4.59
CA LEU A 91 -1.73 0.87 -5.20
C LEU A 91 -0.39 1.58 -4.92
N GLY A 92 0.14 1.46 -3.71
CA GLY A 92 1.45 2.00 -3.34
C GLY A 92 2.60 1.39 -4.15
N PHE A 93 2.60 0.06 -4.32
CA PHE A 93 3.59 -0.62 -5.15
C PHE A 93 3.53 -0.17 -6.62
N ILE A 94 2.33 -0.08 -7.20
CA ILE A 94 2.16 0.37 -8.60
C ILE A 94 2.57 1.85 -8.75
N ALA A 95 2.16 2.70 -7.80
CA ALA A 95 2.51 4.11 -7.80
C ALA A 95 4.02 4.36 -7.63
N GLY A 96 4.73 3.49 -6.93
CA GLY A 96 6.20 3.53 -6.80
C GLY A 96 6.94 2.92 -7.98
N TYR A 97 6.46 1.80 -8.51
CA TYR A 97 7.10 1.08 -9.61
C TYR A 97 7.04 1.86 -10.93
N THR A 98 5.89 2.46 -11.26
CA THR A 98 5.71 3.19 -12.52
C THR A 98 6.73 4.31 -12.77
N PRO A 99 6.98 5.26 -11.84
CA PRO A 99 8.00 6.29 -12.04
C PRO A 99 9.43 5.74 -11.98
N ALA A 100 9.67 4.68 -11.19
CA ALA A 100 10.99 4.04 -11.13
C ALA A 100 11.35 3.39 -12.47
N ALA A 101 10.40 2.66 -13.08
CA ALA A 101 10.57 2.05 -14.40
C ALA A 101 10.86 3.11 -15.47
N GLU A 102 10.10 4.21 -15.51
CA GLU A 102 10.36 5.30 -16.46
C GLU A 102 11.74 5.95 -16.25
N THR A 103 12.20 6.07 -15.00
CA THR A 103 13.50 6.65 -14.69
C THR A 103 14.63 5.74 -15.16
N ILE A 104 14.53 4.44 -14.93
CA ILE A 104 15.52 3.44 -15.38
C ILE A 104 15.58 3.41 -16.91
N ASP A 105 14.44 3.41 -17.59
CA ASP A 105 14.40 3.43 -19.06
C ASP A 105 15.04 4.68 -19.65
N LYS A 106 14.81 5.85 -19.02
CA LYS A 106 15.45 7.11 -19.44
C LYS A 106 16.97 7.08 -19.22
N LEU A 107 17.42 6.59 -18.07
CA LEU A 107 18.85 6.46 -17.77
C LEU A 107 19.55 5.51 -18.74
N ARG A 108 18.90 4.40 -19.09
CA ARG A 108 19.43 3.43 -20.06
C ARG A 108 19.61 4.05 -21.45
N ARG A 109 18.61 4.79 -21.95
CA ARG A 109 18.71 5.48 -23.24
C ARG A 109 19.82 6.54 -23.27
N ILE A 110 19.97 7.33 -22.19
CA ILE A 110 21.06 8.32 -22.08
C ILE A 110 22.43 7.64 -22.12
N ASN A 111 22.58 6.51 -21.43
CA ASN A 111 23.83 5.75 -21.43
C ASN A 111 24.15 5.16 -22.82
N ASP A 112 23.15 4.65 -23.52
CA ASP A 112 23.31 4.11 -24.88
C ASP A 112 23.68 5.23 -25.89
N GLU A 113 23.03 6.41 -25.81
CA GLU A 113 23.37 7.58 -26.62
C GLU A 113 24.78 8.13 -26.32
N GLY A 114 25.20 8.11 -25.05
CA GLY A 114 26.54 8.53 -24.63
C GLY A 114 27.65 7.60 -25.13
N MET A 115 27.39 6.30 -25.31
CA MET A 115 28.33 5.38 -25.95
C MET A 115 28.41 5.55 -27.48
N GLN A 116 27.33 5.99 -28.12
CA GLN A 116 27.27 6.15 -29.57
C GLN A 116 28.03 7.40 -30.07
N ASN A 117 28.36 8.34 -29.18
CA ASN A 117 28.98 9.62 -29.54
C ASN A 117 30.23 9.94 -28.69
N PRO A 118 31.35 9.19 -28.86
CA PRO A 118 32.58 9.41 -28.08
C PRO A 118 33.41 10.65 -28.49
N ILE A 119 32.95 11.49 -29.43
CA ILE A 119 33.73 12.62 -29.98
C ILE A 119 32.89 13.91 -29.92
N ALA A 120 32.76 14.45 -28.71
CA ALA A 120 32.38 15.85 -28.49
C ALA A 120 32.99 16.32 -27.16
N LEU A 121 34.30 16.20 -27.04
CA LEU A 121 35.12 16.95 -26.09
C LEU A 121 36.31 17.56 -26.85
#